data_AF-A0A2N3PUV8-F1
#
_entry.id   AF-A0A2N3PUV8-F1
#
_cell.length_a   1.000
_cell.length_b   1.000
_cell.length_c   1.000
_cell.angle_alpha   90.00
_cell.angle_beta   90.00
_cell.angle_gamma   90.00
#
_symmetry.space_group_name_H-M   'P 1'
#
loop_
_entity.id
_entity.type
_entity.pdbx_description
1 polymer ?
#
loop_
_entity_poly.entity_id
_entity_poly.type
_entity_poly.pdbx_seq_one_letter_code
_entity_poly.pdbx_strand_id
1 'polypeptide(L)' 'MDATTRKLIAEAYDETISEALAQGRSGEIAHREGIVAGAMFLSSMTGIEDAAAIAEVEKLGLTIQ' A
#
# COMPACT_ATOMS: atom_id res chain seq x y z
N MET A 1 3.61 12.56 -7.02
CA MET A 1 4.43 11.75 -6.08
C MET A 1 5.82 11.58 -6.68
N ASP A 2 6.88 11.92 -5.94
CA ASP A 2 8.26 11.70 -6.37
C ASP A 2 8.66 10.21 -6.32
N ALA A 3 9.81 9.87 -6.89
CA ALA A 3 10.28 8.49 -7.01
C ALA A 3 10.60 7.85 -5.65
N THR A 4 11.10 8.63 -4.68
CA THR A 4 11.42 8.13 -3.34
C THR A 4 10.16 7.77 -2.59
N THR A 5 9.17 8.66 -2.59
CA THR A 5 7.86 8.42 -1.96
C THR A 5 7.17 7.20 -2.58
N ARG A 6 7.20 7.05 -3.92
CA ARG A 6 6.65 5.88 -4.60
C ARG A 6 7.33 4.57 -4.15
N LYS A 7 8.66 4.58 -4.03
CA LYS A 7 9.42 3.40 -3.61
C LYS A 7 9.06 2.98 -2.19
N LEU A 8 8.99 3.93 -1.25
CA LEU A 8 8.65 3.64 0.15
C LEU A 8 7.23 3.07 0.30
N ILE A 9 6.28 3.59 -0.49
CA ILE A 9 4.91 3.05 -0.51
C ILE A 9 4.88 1.62 -1.05
N ALA A 10 5.65 1.33 -2.11
CA ALA A 10 5.74 -0.02 -2.66
C ALA A 10 6.36 -1.00 -1.66
N GLU A 11 7.40 -0.58 -0.93
CA GLU A 11 8.02 -1.40 0.13
C GLU A 11 7.01 -1.70 1.26
N ALA A 12 6.29 -0.69 1.75
CA ALA A 12 5.25 -0.91 2.77
C ALA A 12 4.11 -1.83 2.29
N TYR A 13 3.73 -1.71 1.02
CA TYR A 13 2.75 -2.58 0.37
C TYR A 13 3.26 -4.04 0.31
N ASP A 14 4.50 -4.26 -0.15
CA ASP A 14 5.09 -5.59 -0.32
C ASP A 14 5.32 -6.30 1.02
N GLU A 15 5.77 -5.58 2.05
CA GLU A 15 5.93 -6.10 3.42
C GLU A 15 4.59 -6.57 3.97
N THR A 16 3.54 -5.74 3.86
CA THR A 16 2.20 -6.06 4.36
C THR A 16 1.60 -7.26 3.64
N ILE A 17 1.76 -7.35 2.32
CA ILE A 17 1.29 -8.50 1.54
C ILE A 17 2.00 -9.77 1.95
N SER A 18 3.33 -9.71 2.10
CA SER A 18 4.13 -10.88 2.49
C SER A 18 3.68 -11.41 3.85
N GLU A 19 3.39 -10.53 4.81
CA GLU A 19 2.86 -10.91 6.11
C GLU A 19 1.44 -11.49 6.03
N ALA A 20 0.54 -10.85 5.29
CA ALA A 20 -0.84 -11.32 5.13
C ALA A 20 -0.89 -12.71 4.46
N LEU A 21 -0.07 -12.93 3.44
CA LEU A 21 0.06 -14.23 2.77
C LEU A 21 0.70 -15.27 3.69
N ALA A 22 1.74 -14.91 4.46
CA ALA A 22 2.35 -15.81 5.45
C ALA A 22 1.37 -16.23 6.56
N GLN A 23 0.37 -15.41 6.86
CA GLN A 23 -0.74 -15.73 7.76
C GLN A 23 -1.84 -16.59 7.10
N GLY A 24 -1.69 -16.95 5.83
CA GLY A 24 -2.66 -17.75 5.08
C GLY A 24 -3.89 -16.98 4.60
N ARG A 25 -3.85 -15.64 4.57
CA ARG A 25 -4.93 -14.82 3.99
C ARG A 25 -4.96 -14.98 2.47
N SER A 26 -6.13 -14.75 1.87
CA SER A 26 -6.25 -14.76 0.41
C SER A 26 -5.51 -13.59 -0.22
N GLY A 27 -5.15 -13.73 -1.50
CA GLY A 27 -4.51 -12.64 -2.26
C GLY A 27 -5.36 -11.36 -2.28
N GLU A 28 -6.69 -11.47 -2.39
CA GLU A 28 -7.56 -10.29 -2.33
C GLU A 28 -7.43 -9.53 -1.00
N ILE A 29 -7.39 -10.25 0.12
CA ILE A 29 -7.25 -9.65 1.45
C ILE A 29 -5.86 -9.04 1.62
N ALA A 30 -4.81 -9.76 1.24
CA ALA A 30 -3.44 -9.26 1.28
C ALA A 30 -3.28 -7.98 0.45
N HIS A 31 -3.83 -7.97 -0.78
CA HIS A 31 -3.79 -6.80 -1.65
C HIS A 31 -4.47 -5.59 -1.01
N ARG A 32 -5.67 -5.77 -0.45
CA ARG A 32 -6.38 -4.69 0.25
C ARG A 32 -5.59 -4.15 1.44
N GLU A 33 -4.96 -5.03 2.22
CA GLU A 33 -4.12 -4.63 3.36
C GLU A 33 -2.88 -3.86 2.91
N GLY A 34 -2.23 -4.31 1.83
CA GLY A 34 -1.10 -3.58 1.23
C GLY A 34 -1.48 -2.17 0.77
N ILE A 35 -2.63 -2.00 0.10
CA ILE A 35 -3.12 -0.69 -0.32
C ILE A 35 -3.35 0.22 0.89
N VAL A 36 -3.98 -0.31 1.95
CA VAL A 36 -4.20 0.43 3.19
C VAL A 36 -2.88 0.83 3.85
N ALA A 37 -1.90 -0.07 3.94
CA ALA A 37 -0.59 0.22 4.51
C ALA A 37 0.14 1.33 3.74
N GLY A 38 0.19 1.23 2.41
CA GLY A 38 0.75 2.26 1.55
C GLY A 38 0.02 3.61 1.70
N ALA A 39 -1.31 3.58 1.84
CA ALA A 39 -2.12 4.78 2.00
C ALA A 39 -1.91 5.45 3.37
N MET A 40 -1.86 4.66 4.45
CA MET A 40 -1.53 5.16 5.79
C MET A 40 -0.14 5.81 5.80
N PHE A 41 0.83 5.19 5.13
CA PHE A 41 2.17 5.74 5.00
C PHE A 41 2.16 7.08 4.25
N LEU A 42 1.50 7.14 3.09
CA LEU A 42 1.35 8.37 2.31
C LEU A 42 0.62 9.48 3.08
N SER A 43 -0.49 9.14 3.74
CA SER A 43 -1.26 10.04 4.62
C SER A 43 -0.36 10.63 5.71
N SER A 44 0.44 9.79 6.39
CA SER A 44 1.36 10.25 7.44
C SER A 44 2.45 11.22 6.94
N MET A 45 2.91 11.06 5.70
CA MET A 45 3.96 11.90 5.11
C MET A 45 3.44 13.24 4.59
N THR A 46 2.20 13.27 4.11
CA THR A 46 1.67 14.39 3.31
C THR A 46 0.49 15.11 3.96
N GLY A 47 -0.12 14.51 4.99
CA GLY A 47 -1.30 15.03 5.67
C GLY A 47 -2.58 14.97 4.84
N ILE A 48 -2.60 14.25 3.71
CA ILE A 48 -3.81 14.07 2.90
C ILE A 48 -4.75 13.07 3.58
N GLU A 49 -6.05 13.23 3.36
CA GLU A 49 -7.07 12.34 3.94
C GLU A 49 -6.95 10.90 3.41
N ASP A 50 -7.30 9.92 4.25
CA ASP A 50 -7.13 8.49 3.96
C ASP A 50 -7.77 8.06 2.65
N ALA A 51 -8.97 8.56 2.32
CA ALA A 51 -9.64 8.26 1.06
C ALA A 51 -8.85 8.75 -0.16
N ALA A 52 -8.22 9.93 -0.05
CA ALA A 52 -7.36 10.47 -1.09
C ALA A 52 -6.04 9.69 -1.18
N ALA A 53 -5.47 9.29 -0.05
CA ALA A 53 -4.25 8.48 -0.02
C ALA A 53 -4.46 7.10 -0.65
N ILE A 54 -5.58 6.42 -0.34
CA ILE A 54 -5.95 5.14 -0.97
C ILE A 54 -6.02 5.30 -2.49
N ALA A 55 -6.74 6.32 -2.97
CA ALA A 55 -6.87 6.56 -4.40
C ALA A 55 -5.53 6.85 -5.09
N GLU A 56 -4.58 7.51 -4.42
CA GLU A 56 -3.23 7.73 -4.95
C GLU A 56 -2.40 6.44 -5.00
N VAL A 57 -2.55 5.56 -4.02
CA VAL A 57 -1.83 4.27 -3.99
C VAL A 57 -2.40 3.29 -5.01
N GLU A 58 -3.72 3.23 -5.19
CA GLU A 58 -4.36 2.41 -6.23
C GLU A 58 -3.87 2.79 -7.65
N LYS A 59 -3.66 4.09 -7.91
CA LYS A 59 -3.12 4.58 -9.20
C LYS A 59 -1.69 4.12 -9.49
N LEU A 60 -0.96 3.60 -8.49
CA LEU A 60 0.37 3.04 -8.71
C LEU A 60 0.33 1.70 -9.45
N GLY A 61 -0.83 1.03 -9.51
CA GLY A 61 -0.99 -0.24 -10.22
C GLY A 61 -0.18 -1.37 -9.62
N LEU A 62 0.02 -1.35 -8.30
CA LEU A 62 0.69 -2.42 -7.57
C LEU A 62 -0.17 -3.69 -7.61
N THR A 63 0.46 -4.84 -7.83
CA THR A 63 -0.23 -6.12 -7.95
C THR A 63 0.47 -7.16 -7.08
N ILE A 64 -0.28 -8.16 -6.64
CA ILE A 64 0.32 -9.34 -6.01
C ILE A 64 1.14 -10.09 -7.06
N GLN A 65 2.42 -10.34 -6.74
CA GLN A 65 3.34 -11.16 -7.52
C GLN A 65 3.05 -12.65 -7.33
#